data_AF-A0A9X0CWZ6-F1
#
_entry.id   AF-A0A9X0CWZ6-F1
#
_cell.length_a   1.000
_cell.length_b   1.000
_cell.length_c   1.000
_cell.angle_alpha   90.00
_cell.angle_beta   90.00
_cell.angle_gamma   90.00
#
_symmetry.space_group_name_H-M   'P 1'
#
loop_
_entity.id
_entity.type
_entity.pdbx_description
1 polymer ?
#
loop_
_entity_poly.entity_id
_entity_poly.type
_entity_poly.pdbx_seq_one_letter_code
_entity_poly.pdbx_strand_id
1 'polypeptide(L)'
;MYMILCMLSTGRNWRETASSAWNLLITFFSRFYQQGIIKEDILDMMERFGLIAKFSPSPADIKYFVPAQLTSSPDSICKMEPSPTDPCSLYLHFVHGFVPHGLFPLLVSRSIRWCCETWSMDEHPTLYQNGAWFVIGKQIHDFVLICKTRFIKIVLRQRTQSQQVSRETSAELATLVCEFVEKTLQDLSQELPYLSGLQYKFCVACPYCHQQTEEVGQACSSHGTISCTHEKCFHLREIKQDQQLICKRKPCDKVLTVHGLGKWLLKRTSQVRFMF
;
A
#
# COMPACT_ATOMS: atom_id res chain seq x y z
N MET A 1 -0.97 22.67 13.40
CA MET A 1 -2.36 22.84 12.92
C MET A 1 -2.47 23.80 11.73
N TYR A 2 -1.80 24.97 11.74
CA TYR A 2 -1.77 25.90 10.59
C TYR A 2 -1.13 25.35 9.31
N MET A 3 -0.15 24.45 9.43
CA MET A 3 0.57 23.86 8.27
C MET A 3 -0.31 22.98 7.36
N ILE A 4 -1.37 22.38 7.92
CA ILE A 4 -2.31 21.52 7.18
C ILE A 4 -3.37 22.39 6.47
N LEU A 5 -3.80 23.50 7.08
CA LEU A 5 -4.84 24.39 6.53
C LEU A 5 -4.40 25.13 5.26
N CYS A 6 -3.14 25.55 5.14
CA CYS A 6 -2.67 26.23 3.92
C CYS A 6 -2.52 25.30 2.70
N MET A 7 -2.37 23.99 2.90
CA MET A 7 -2.19 23.04 1.79
C MET A 7 -3.54 22.61 1.17
N LEU A 8 -4.68 22.94 1.75
CA LEU A 8 -6.00 22.40 1.35
C LEU A 8 -6.74 23.24 0.29
N SER A 9 -6.20 24.36 -0.19
CA SER A 9 -7.01 25.36 -0.92
C SER A 9 -7.00 25.29 -2.46
N THR A 10 -6.39 24.29 -3.11
CA THR A 10 -6.43 24.23 -4.59
C THR A 10 -6.69 22.83 -5.11
N GLY A 11 -7.95 22.52 -5.41
CA GLY A 11 -8.36 21.35 -6.19
C GLY A 11 -7.99 21.52 -7.67
N ARG A 12 -6.73 21.24 -8.04
CA ARG A 12 -6.27 21.24 -9.44
C ARG A 12 -5.61 19.91 -9.84
N ASN A 13 -5.70 19.63 -11.13
CA ASN A 13 -5.14 18.45 -11.78
C ASN A 13 -3.59 18.49 -11.76
N TRP A 14 -2.95 17.35 -11.52
CA TRP A 14 -1.65 17.29 -10.85
C TRP A 14 -0.42 17.54 -11.72
N ARG A 15 -0.54 17.59 -13.06
CA ARG A 15 0.58 18.05 -13.90
C ARG A 15 1.01 19.48 -13.57
N GLU A 16 0.13 20.25 -12.93
CA GLU A 16 0.38 21.65 -12.53
C GLU A 16 0.76 21.81 -11.04
N THR A 17 0.59 20.79 -10.19
CA THR A 17 0.66 20.99 -8.72
C THR A 17 2.05 20.86 -8.11
N ALA A 18 2.98 20.12 -8.71
CA ALA A 18 4.34 19.97 -8.15
C ALA A 18 5.08 21.31 -8.03
N SER A 19 4.93 22.20 -9.01
CA SER A 19 5.49 23.56 -8.96
C SER A 19 4.76 24.45 -7.95
N SER A 20 3.44 24.31 -7.82
CA SER A 20 2.64 25.11 -6.88
C SER A 20 2.81 24.71 -5.40
N ALA A 21 2.91 23.42 -5.10
CA ALA A 21 3.18 22.92 -3.75
C ALA A 21 4.58 23.34 -3.28
N TRP A 22 5.56 23.33 -4.20
CA TRP A 22 6.91 23.82 -3.94
C TRP A 22 6.95 25.31 -3.58
N ASN A 23 6.26 26.17 -4.33
CA ASN A 23 6.18 27.60 -4.04
C ASN A 23 5.50 27.90 -2.69
N LEU A 24 4.51 27.10 -2.31
CA LEU A 24 3.87 27.19 -1.00
C LEU A 24 4.83 26.79 0.14
N LEU A 25 5.62 25.72 -0.05
CA LEU A 25 6.63 25.31 0.93
C LEU A 25 7.73 26.36 1.09
N ILE A 26 8.26 26.93 -0.01
CA ILE A 26 9.23 28.03 0.08
C ILE A 26 8.65 29.21 0.85
N THR A 27 7.41 29.61 0.53
CA THR A 27 6.78 30.76 1.17
C THR A 27 6.58 30.51 2.67
N PHE A 28 6.07 29.33 3.03
CA PHE A 28 5.82 28.96 4.43
C PHE A 28 7.12 28.86 5.23
N PHE A 29 8.16 28.23 4.67
CA PHE A 29 9.42 28.00 5.36
C PHE A 29 10.45 29.14 5.23
N SER A 30 10.12 30.20 4.49
CA SER A 30 10.99 31.37 4.26
C SER A 30 11.63 31.94 5.53
N ARG A 31 10.87 32.01 6.64
CA ARG A 31 11.36 32.48 7.94
C ARG A 31 12.39 31.55 8.59
N PHE A 32 12.29 30.24 8.35
CA PHE A 32 13.23 29.26 8.90
C PHE A 32 14.54 29.25 8.12
N TYR A 33 14.50 29.46 6.80
CA TYR A 33 15.70 29.64 5.98
C TYR A 33 16.48 30.89 6.39
N GLN A 34 15.78 31.98 6.73
CA GLN A 34 16.40 33.20 7.26
C GLN A 34 17.10 32.99 8.61
N GLN A 35 16.74 31.93 9.35
CA GLN A 35 17.36 31.55 10.62
C GLN A 35 18.51 30.53 10.45
N GLY A 36 18.93 30.25 9.21
CA GLY A 36 20.03 29.35 8.91
C GLY A 36 19.66 27.86 8.91
N ILE A 37 18.37 27.50 8.97
CA ILE A 37 17.93 26.10 8.86
C ILE A 37 18.13 25.62 7.42
N ILE A 38 18.77 24.46 7.28
CA ILE A 38 19.06 23.84 5.99
C ILE A 38 17.76 23.27 5.41
N LYS A 39 17.55 23.52 4.12
CA LYS A 39 16.35 23.11 3.38
C LYS A 39 16.15 21.60 3.36
N GLU A 40 17.24 20.89 3.18
CA GLU A 40 17.28 19.44 3.14
C GLU A 40 16.79 18.85 4.48
N ASP A 41 17.18 19.41 5.62
CA ASP A 41 16.72 18.98 6.94
C ASP A 41 15.19 19.11 7.11
N ILE A 42 14.61 20.21 6.60
CA ILE A 42 13.16 20.41 6.63
C ILE A 42 12.46 19.37 5.76
N LEU A 43 12.96 19.14 4.55
CA LEU A 43 12.36 18.17 3.61
C LEU A 43 12.47 16.75 4.15
N ASP A 44 13.61 16.37 4.72
CA ASP A 44 13.83 15.07 5.33
C ASP A 44 12.93 14.88 6.55
N MET A 45 12.75 15.91 7.37
CA MET A 45 11.80 15.89 8.48
C MET A 45 10.35 15.74 8.00
N MET A 46 9.95 16.50 6.97
CA MET A 46 8.61 16.40 6.38
C MET A 46 8.34 15.01 5.80
N GLU A 47 9.33 14.42 5.12
CA GLU A 47 9.23 13.07 4.58
C GLU A 47 9.18 12.03 5.70
N ARG A 48 9.99 12.18 6.74
CA ARG A 48 10.01 11.29 7.91
C ARG A 48 8.65 11.18 8.60
N PHE A 49 7.90 12.27 8.65
CA PHE A 49 6.54 12.30 9.22
C PHE A 49 5.42 12.06 8.18
N GLY A 50 5.78 11.67 6.95
CA GLY A 50 4.80 11.32 5.91
C GLY A 50 3.99 12.50 5.37
N LEU A 51 4.50 13.73 5.55
CA LEU A 51 3.86 14.95 5.07
C LEU A 51 4.14 15.17 3.58
N ILE A 52 5.31 14.71 3.13
CA ILE A 52 5.67 14.60 1.72
C ILE A 52 6.20 13.20 1.43
N ALA A 53 6.20 12.82 0.16
CA ALA A 53 6.91 11.65 -0.33
C ALA A 53 7.81 12.06 -1.50
N LYS A 54 9.11 11.78 -1.37
CA LYS A 54 10.11 12.12 -2.39
C LYS A 54 10.16 11.02 -3.45
N PHE A 55 10.20 11.43 -4.72
CA PHE A 55 10.49 10.57 -5.85
C PHE A 55 11.62 11.18 -6.67
N SER A 56 12.68 10.42 -6.85
CA SER A 56 13.88 10.88 -7.55
C SER A 56 14.43 9.75 -8.42
N PRO A 57 14.02 9.66 -9.71
CA PRO A 57 14.57 8.68 -10.64
C PRO A 57 16.00 9.04 -11.05
N SER A 58 16.39 10.31 -10.90
CA SER A 58 17.77 10.77 -11.05
C SER A 58 18.04 11.96 -10.11
N PRO A 59 19.31 12.26 -9.79
CA PRO A 59 19.65 13.42 -8.94
C PRO A 59 19.17 14.76 -9.51
N ALA A 60 18.97 14.85 -10.83
CA ALA A 60 18.53 16.06 -11.52
C ALA A 60 17.00 16.19 -11.59
N ASP A 61 16.25 15.10 -11.41
CA ASP A 61 14.78 15.09 -11.41
C ASP A 61 14.28 14.66 -10.04
N ILE A 62 13.93 15.61 -9.17
CA ILE A 62 13.36 15.33 -7.85
C ILE A 62 11.95 15.90 -7.83
N LYS A 63 10.99 15.05 -7.47
CA LYS A 63 9.58 15.40 -7.31
C LYS A 63 9.15 15.08 -5.89
N TYR A 64 8.30 15.93 -5.33
CA TYR A 64 7.70 15.72 -4.02
C TYR A 64 6.19 15.63 -4.17
N PHE A 65 5.61 14.60 -3.57
CA PHE A 65 4.17 14.41 -3.48
C PHE A 65 3.70 14.82 -2.09
N VAL A 66 2.52 15.43 -2.01
CA VAL A 66 1.87 15.77 -0.73
C VAL A 66 0.65 14.87 -0.57
N PRO A 67 0.70 13.81 0.27
CA PRO A 67 -0.39 12.85 0.41
C PRO A 67 -1.75 13.48 0.75
N ALA A 68 -1.76 14.55 1.54
CA ALA A 68 -2.98 15.26 1.94
C ALA A 68 -3.68 16.02 0.79
N GLN A 69 -2.98 16.27 -0.33
CA GLN A 69 -3.53 16.96 -1.50
C GLN A 69 -3.95 15.99 -2.63
N LEU A 70 -3.77 14.69 -2.44
CA LEU A 70 -4.11 13.71 -3.46
C LEU A 70 -5.63 13.53 -3.56
N THR A 71 -6.11 13.31 -4.78
CA THR A 71 -7.51 12.97 -5.04
C THR A 71 -7.78 11.51 -4.66
N SER A 72 -9.04 11.18 -4.40
CA SER A 72 -9.45 9.80 -4.14
C SER A 72 -9.17 8.90 -5.34
N SER A 73 -8.86 7.63 -5.09
CA SER A 73 -8.54 6.67 -6.14
C SER A 73 -9.72 6.41 -7.06
N PRO A 74 -9.50 6.29 -8.39
CA PRO A 74 -10.53 5.87 -9.31
C PRO A 74 -10.92 4.40 -9.06
N ASP A 75 -12.12 4.06 -9.53
CA ASP A 75 -12.67 2.71 -9.43
C ASP A 75 -11.78 1.65 -10.08
N SER A 76 -11.11 1.98 -11.19
CA SER A 76 -10.20 1.07 -11.91
C SER A 76 -9.07 0.55 -11.04
N ILE A 77 -8.56 1.39 -10.12
CA ILE A 77 -7.50 1.00 -9.18
C ILE A 77 -8.12 0.31 -7.97
N CYS A 78 -9.21 0.83 -7.42
CA CYS A 78 -9.88 0.23 -6.26
C CYS A 78 -10.35 -1.21 -6.51
N LYS A 79 -10.75 -1.52 -7.75
CA LYS A 79 -11.27 -2.82 -8.18
C LYS A 79 -10.22 -3.69 -8.86
N MET A 80 -8.93 -3.30 -8.81
CA MET A 80 -7.87 -4.11 -9.40
C MET A 80 -7.75 -5.44 -8.66
N GLU A 81 -7.78 -6.54 -9.41
CA GLU A 81 -7.57 -7.89 -8.92
C GLU A 81 -6.42 -8.56 -9.69
N PRO A 82 -5.69 -9.48 -9.04
CA PRO A 82 -4.65 -10.28 -9.69
C PRO A 82 -5.25 -11.24 -10.72
N SER A 83 -4.48 -11.59 -11.74
CA SER A 83 -4.84 -12.68 -12.65
C SER A 83 -4.74 -14.04 -11.93
N PRO A 84 -5.32 -15.12 -12.48
CA PRO A 84 -5.17 -16.45 -11.89
C PRO A 84 -3.71 -16.84 -11.73
N THR A 85 -2.83 -16.46 -12.66
CA THR A 85 -1.40 -16.79 -12.57
C THR A 85 -0.64 -15.95 -11.55
N ASP A 86 -1.20 -14.87 -11.01
CA ASP A 86 -0.56 -13.98 -10.05
C ASP A 86 -0.72 -14.47 -8.58
N PRO A 87 0.01 -13.90 -7.62
CA PRO A 87 -0.34 -14.05 -6.20
C PRO A 87 -1.74 -13.50 -5.92
N CYS A 88 -2.48 -14.12 -5.00
CA CYS A 88 -3.77 -13.57 -4.57
C CYS A 88 -3.60 -12.19 -3.90
N SER A 89 -4.66 -11.39 -3.88
CA SER A 89 -4.72 -10.15 -3.10
C SER A 89 -4.39 -10.42 -1.63
N LEU A 90 -3.41 -9.69 -1.10
CA LEU A 90 -2.98 -9.77 0.29
C LEU A 90 -3.56 -8.58 1.07
N TYR A 91 -3.94 -8.79 2.32
CA TYR A 91 -4.59 -7.78 3.14
C TYR A 91 -3.83 -7.61 4.45
N LEU A 92 -3.34 -6.41 4.69
CA LEU A 92 -2.81 -6.00 5.98
C LEU A 92 -3.99 -5.54 6.85
N HIS A 93 -4.53 -6.45 7.68
CA HIS A 93 -5.68 -6.18 8.53
C HIS A 93 -5.27 -5.68 9.91
N PHE A 94 -5.77 -4.51 10.33
CA PHE A 94 -5.46 -3.93 11.64
C PHE A 94 -6.44 -4.42 12.70
N VAL A 95 -5.90 -4.99 13.78
CA VAL A 95 -6.68 -5.71 14.82
C VAL A 95 -7.64 -4.77 15.55
N HIS A 96 -7.24 -3.51 15.76
CA HIS A 96 -8.06 -2.47 16.39
C HIS A 96 -9.17 -1.91 15.47
N GLY A 97 -9.35 -2.49 14.29
CA GLY A 97 -10.47 -2.19 13.41
C GLY A 97 -10.27 -0.99 12.51
N PHE A 98 -9.17 -0.25 12.61
CA PHE A 98 -8.88 0.89 11.75
C PHE A 98 -7.41 0.95 11.35
N VAL A 99 -7.12 1.40 10.12
CA VAL A 99 -5.77 1.79 9.71
C VAL A 99 -5.41 3.07 10.48
N PRO A 100 -4.30 3.09 11.25
CA PRO A 100 -3.89 4.29 11.97
C PRO A 100 -3.72 5.50 11.05
N HIS A 101 -4.18 6.65 11.51
CA HIS A 101 -4.09 7.89 10.73
C HIS A 101 -2.63 8.21 10.39
N GLY A 102 -2.38 8.60 9.13
CA GLY A 102 -1.04 8.91 8.62
C GLY A 102 -0.17 7.69 8.27
N LEU A 103 -0.55 6.47 8.67
CA LEU A 103 0.23 5.27 8.35
C LEU A 103 0.33 5.01 6.84
N PHE A 104 -0.78 5.17 6.11
CA PHE A 104 -0.79 4.91 4.67
C PHE A 104 0.15 5.85 3.89
N PRO A 105 0.13 7.17 4.08
CA PRO A 105 1.14 8.09 3.54
C PRO A 105 2.59 7.68 3.83
N LEU A 106 2.90 7.25 5.07
CA LEU A 106 4.22 6.79 5.45
C LEU A 106 4.62 5.53 4.68
N LEU A 107 3.71 4.55 4.59
CA LEU A 107 3.94 3.33 3.82
C LEU A 107 4.20 3.65 2.35
N VAL A 108 3.43 4.56 1.75
CA VAL A 108 3.62 5.00 0.36
C VAL A 108 4.98 5.67 0.16
N SER A 109 5.41 6.58 1.05
CA SER A 109 6.76 7.18 0.98
C SER A 109 7.86 6.12 1.05
N ARG A 110 7.75 5.16 1.98
CA ARG A 110 8.70 4.05 2.11
C ARG A 110 8.69 3.15 0.88
N SER A 111 7.53 2.90 0.28
CA SER A 111 7.41 2.14 -0.97
C SER A 111 8.05 2.86 -2.15
N ILE A 112 7.89 4.17 -2.27
CA ILE A 112 8.54 4.95 -3.33
C ILE A 112 10.07 4.80 -3.22
N ARG A 113 10.61 5.04 -2.02
CA ARG A 113 12.05 4.91 -1.77
C ARG A 113 12.54 3.51 -2.09
N TRP A 114 11.89 2.49 -1.53
CA TRP A 114 12.24 1.10 -1.77
C TRP A 114 12.21 0.72 -3.24
N CYS A 115 11.18 1.16 -3.99
CA CYS A 115 11.08 0.90 -5.42
C CYS A 115 12.22 1.57 -6.20
N CYS A 116 12.56 2.83 -5.90
CA CYS A 116 13.67 3.54 -6.54
C CYS A 116 15.04 2.94 -6.22
N GLU A 117 15.25 2.42 -5.02
CA GLU A 117 16.50 1.79 -4.60
C GLU A 117 16.64 0.37 -5.18
N THR A 118 15.53 -0.35 -5.33
CA THR A 118 15.53 -1.74 -5.80
C THR A 118 15.52 -1.84 -7.33
N TRP A 119 14.90 -0.87 -8.02
CA TRP A 119 14.74 -0.88 -9.48
C TRP A 119 15.00 0.49 -10.09
N SER A 120 15.52 0.50 -11.32
CA SER A 120 15.50 1.68 -12.18
C SER A 120 14.05 1.99 -12.56
N MET A 121 13.48 3.01 -11.91
CA MET A 121 12.11 3.45 -12.12
C MET A 121 12.04 4.42 -13.31
N ASP A 122 11.72 3.89 -14.49
CA ASP A 122 11.48 4.71 -15.69
C ASP A 122 10.10 5.40 -15.64
N GLU A 123 9.13 4.76 -14.99
CA GLU A 123 7.76 5.26 -14.82
C GLU A 123 7.57 5.90 -13.42
N HIS A 124 6.88 7.04 -13.39
CA HIS A 124 6.45 7.66 -12.13
C HIS A 124 5.39 6.81 -11.43
N PRO A 125 5.43 6.68 -10.09
CA PRO A 125 4.33 6.08 -9.35
C PRO A 125 3.06 6.91 -9.51
N THR A 126 1.92 6.24 -9.66
CA THR A 126 0.61 6.92 -9.69
C THR A 126 0.00 6.88 -8.30
N LEU A 127 -0.19 8.05 -7.69
CA LEU A 127 -0.59 8.18 -6.28
C LEU A 127 -1.97 8.84 -6.14
N TYR A 128 -2.71 8.37 -5.16
CA TYR A 128 -4.04 8.83 -4.76
C TYR A 128 -4.13 8.85 -3.23
N GLN A 129 -5.16 9.52 -2.70
CA GLN A 129 -5.38 9.65 -1.27
C GLN A 129 -5.42 8.30 -0.54
N ASN A 130 -6.03 7.28 -1.17
CA ASN A 130 -6.24 5.96 -0.61
C ASN A 130 -5.69 4.84 -1.51
N GLY A 131 -4.80 5.17 -2.44
CA GLY A 131 -4.23 4.18 -3.37
C GLY A 131 -2.89 4.62 -3.92
N ALA A 132 -1.99 3.67 -4.16
CA ALA A 132 -0.71 3.91 -4.79
C ALA A 132 -0.40 2.78 -5.75
N TRP A 133 0.08 3.11 -6.94
CA TRP A 133 0.43 2.16 -7.99
C TRP A 133 1.86 2.40 -8.45
N PHE A 134 2.64 1.33 -8.39
CA PHE A 134 4.03 1.24 -8.78
C PHE A 134 4.19 0.19 -9.86
N VAL A 135 5.19 0.37 -10.70
CA VAL A 135 5.62 -0.67 -11.64
C VAL A 135 6.99 -1.16 -11.20
N ILE A 136 7.11 -2.45 -10.93
CA ILE A 136 8.30 -3.04 -10.32
C ILE A 136 8.78 -4.26 -11.11
N GLY A 137 9.95 -4.78 -10.70
CA GLY A 137 10.48 -6.03 -11.25
C GLY A 137 11.04 -5.90 -12.66
N LYS A 138 11.52 -4.73 -13.09
CA LYS A 138 11.88 -4.38 -14.48
C LYS A 138 10.66 -4.14 -15.39
N GLN A 139 9.70 -3.35 -14.92
CA GLN A 139 8.52 -2.90 -15.68
C GLN A 139 7.50 -3.99 -16.06
N ILE A 140 7.55 -5.15 -15.39
CA ILE A 140 6.71 -6.32 -15.73
C ILE A 140 5.56 -6.56 -14.73
N HIS A 141 5.63 -6.00 -13.52
CA HIS A 141 4.59 -6.20 -12.51
C HIS A 141 4.04 -4.86 -11.99
N ASP A 142 2.73 -4.80 -11.85
CA ASP A 142 2.04 -3.77 -11.10
C ASP A 142 2.05 -4.15 -9.61
N PHE A 143 2.57 -3.26 -8.77
CA PHE A 143 2.46 -3.32 -7.32
C PHE A 143 1.52 -2.21 -6.86
N VAL A 144 0.40 -2.60 -6.25
CA VAL A 144 -0.66 -1.66 -5.88
C VAL A 144 -1.00 -1.79 -4.41
N LEU A 145 -1.05 -0.64 -3.73
CA LEU A 145 -1.51 -0.49 -2.36
C LEU A 145 -2.85 0.23 -2.37
N ILE A 146 -3.85 -0.27 -1.65
CA ILE A 146 -5.18 0.35 -1.55
C ILE A 146 -5.56 0.42 -0.07
N CYS A 147 -5.65 1.63 0.46
CA CYS A 147 -6.10 1.89 1.82
C CYS A 147 -7.63 1.83 1.90
N LYS A 148 -8.14 1.02 2.82
CA LYS A 148 -9.54 0.98 3.24
C LYS A 148 -9.58 1.16 4.76
N THR A 149 -10.77 1.38 5.31
CA THR A 149 -10.95 1.71 6.73
C THR A 149 -10.21 0.77 7.68
N ARG A 150 -10.24 -0.54 7.44
CA ARG A 150 -9.73 -1.56 8.37
C ARG A 150 -8.46 -2.28 7.91
N PHE A 151 -8.07 -2.07 6.66
CA PHE A 151 -6.98 -2.81 6.05
C PHE A 151 -6.33 -2.03 4.92
N ILE A 152 -5.10 -2.40 4.61
CA ILE A 152 -4.44 -2.02 3.35
C ILE A 152 -4.40 -3.27 2.47
N LYS A 153 -5.04 -3.21 1.30
CA LYS A 153 -4.99 -4.27 0.29
C LYS A 153 -3.74 -4.09 -0.56
N ILE A 154 -3.06 -5.19 -0.84
CA ILE A 154 -1.84 -5.29 -1.62
C ILE A 154 -2.12 -6.20 -2.80
N VAL A 155 -1.86 -5.71 -4.01
CA VAL A 155 -2.00 -6.46 -5.25
C VAL A 155 -0.66 -6.48 -5.96
N LEU A 156 -0.25 -7.68 -6.39
CA LEU A 156 0.87 -7.87 -7.30
C LEU A 156 0.33 -8.55 -8.55
N ARG A 157 0.41 -7.88 -9.69
CA ARG A 157 -0.17 -8.34 -10.95
C ARG A 157 0.85 -8.28 -12.08
N GLN A 158 0.97 -9.31 -12.88
CA GLN A 158 1.79 -9.27 -14.08
C GLN A 158 1.13 -8.43 -15.20
N ARG A 159 1.91 -7.58 -15.86
CA ARG A 159 1.46 -6.79 -17.03
C ARG A 159 1.36 -7.68 -18.27
N THR A 160 0.23 -7.58 -18.98
CA THR A 160 -0.15 -8.43 -20.13
C THR A 160 0.85 -8.41 -21.30
N GLN A 161 1.65 -7.37 -21.45
CA GLN A 161 2.63 -7.26 -22.56
C GLN A 161 3.94 -8.03 -22.32
N SER A 162 4.17 -8.55 -21.11
CA SER A 162 5.37 -9.32 -20.80
C SER A 162 5.17 -10.81 -21.13
N GLN A 163 5.51 -11.21 -22.36
CA GLN A 163 5.52 -12.62 -22.72
C GLN A 163 6.54 -13.38 -21.85
N GLN A 164 6.06 -14.41 -21.14
CA GLN A 164 6.85 -15.40 -20.40
C GLN A 164 7.76 -14.87 -19.28
N VAL A 165 7.17 -14.30 -18.23
CA VAL A 165 7.85 -14.25 -16.91
C VAL A 165 7.70 -15.62 -16.25
N SER A 166 8.82 -16.23 -15.83
CA SER A 166 8.79 -17.52 -15.12
C SER A 166 8.00 -17.43 -13.82
N ARG A 167 7.28 -18.51 -13.46
CA ARG A 167 6.48 -18.59 -12.21
C ARG A 167 7.32 -18.34 -10.96
N GLU A 168 8.60 -18.69 -11.02
CA GLU A 168 9.60 -18.50 -9.95
C GLU A 168 9.80 -17.00 -9.68
N THR A 169 10.02 -16.19 -10.71
CA THR A 169 10.19 -14.72 -10.58
C THR A 169 9.02 -14.05 -9.85
N SER A 170 7.78 -14.50 -10.12
CA SER A 170 6.57 -13.96 -9.48
C SER A 170 6.47 -14.30 -7.98
N ALA A 171 6.88 -15.51 -7.57
CA ALA A 171 6.89 -15.92 -6.16
C ALA A 171 8.02 -15.25 -5.37
N GLU A 172 9.18 -15.06 -5.99
CA GLU A 172 10.28 -14.32 -5.38
C GLU A 172 9.91 -12.85 -5.14
N LEU A 173 9.29 -12.21 -6.14
CA LEU A 173 8.85 -10.82 -6.01
C LEU A 173 7.75 -10.67 -4.94
N ALA A 174 6.81 -11.60 -4.87
CA ALA A 174 5.80 -11.63 -3.80
C ALA A 174 6.45 -11.72 -2.40
N THR A 175 7.49 -12.54 -2.26
CA THR A 175 8.26 -12.60 -1.01
C THR A 175 8.92 -11.26 -0.69
N LEU A 176 9.62 -10.65 -1.66
CA LEU A 176 10.29 -9.36 -1.47
C LEU A 176 9.31 -8.26 -1.04
N VAL A 177 8.12 -8.21 -1.65
CA VAL A 177 7.06 -7.26 -1.26
C VAL A 177 6.59 -7.52 0.18
N CYS A 178 6.37 -8.80 0.56
CA CYS A 178 6.00 -9.14 1.93
C CYS A 178 7.06 -8.71 2.96
N GLU A 179 8.33 -9.05 2.71
CA GLU A 179 9.45 -8.70 3.57
C GLU A 179 9.61 -7.19 3.70
N PHE A 180 9.52 -6.47 2.58
CA PHE A 180 9.54 -5.00 2.58
C PHE A 180 8.42 -4.42 3.45
N VAL A 181 7.18 -4.88 3.28
CA VAL A 181 6.03 -4.36 4.04
C VAL A 181 6.20 -4.69 5.53
N GLU A 182 6.57 -5.92 5.86
CA GLU A 182 6.75 -6.35 7.25
C GLU A 182 7.86 -5.56 7.96
N LYS A 183 9.03 -5.43 7.32
CA LYS A 183 10.13 -4.62 7.83
C LYS A 183 9.74 -3.16 7.96
N THR A 184 9.07 -2.58 6.95
CA THR A 184 8.65 -1.17 6.98
C THR A 184 7.72 -0.89 8.16
N LEU A 185 6.77 -1.79 8.45
CA LEU A 185 5.86 -1.61 9.58
C LEU A 185 6.59 -1.73 10.93
N GLN A 186 7.55 -2.65 11.03
CA GLN A 186 8.42 -2.78 12.21
C GLN A 186 9.24 -1.51 12.42
N ASP A 187 9.93 -1.03 11.39
CA ASP A 187 10.73 0.20 11.43
C ASP A 187 9.86 1.40 11.84
N LEU A 188 8.68 1.58 11.21
CA LEU A 188 7.76 2.65 11.56
C LEU A 188 7.27 2.55 13.02
N SER A 189 7.04 1.35 13.55
CA SER A 189 6.64 1.16 14.96
C SER A 189 7.73 1.52 15.96
N GLN A 190 9.00 1.37 15.57
CA GLN A 190 10.16 1.72 16.39
C GLN A 190 10.51 3.21 16.27
N GLU A 191 10.45 3.75 15.06
CA GLU A 191 10.80 5.14 14.77
C GLU A 191 9.77 6.15 15.28
N LEU A 192 8.49 5.75 15.31
CA LEU A 192 7.37 6.65 15.59
C LEU A 192 6.58 6.15 16.81
N PRO A 193 6.72 6.78 17.99
CA PRO A 193 6.10 6.31 19.23
C PRO A 193 4.58 6.09 19.14
N TYR A 194 3.87 6.89 18.33
CA TYR A 194 2.42 6.74 18.13
C TYR A 194 2.01 5.51 17.32
N LEU A 195 2.97 4.81 16.71
CA LEU A 195 2.78 3.52 16.00
C LEU A 195 3.35 2.33 16.77
N SER A 196 3.93 2.51 17.96
CA SER A 196 4.55 1.42 18.74
C SER A 196 3.59 0.29 19.13
N GLY A 197 2.30 0.59 19.25
CA GLY A 197 1.24 -0.38 19.53
C GLY A 197 0.60 -1.01 18.29
N LEU A 198 1.24 -0.94 17.12
CA LEU A 198 0.64 -1.41 15.88
C LEU A 198 0.40 -2.92 15.91
N GLN A 199 -0.87 -3.34 15.86
CA GLN A 199 -1.25 -4.74 15.73
C GLN A 199 -1.92 -5.00 14.39
N TYR A 200 -1.28 -5.83 13.57
CA TYR A 200 -1.76 -6.18 12.24
C TYR A 200 -1.60 -7.67 11.96
N LYS A 201 -2.34 -8.15 10.95
CA LYS A 201 -2.31 -9.52 10.47
C LYS A 201 -2.28 -9.53 8.95
N PHE A 202 -1.43 -10.38 8.38
CA PHE A 202 -1.51 -10.70 6.96
C PHE A 202 -2.67 -11.65 6.72
N CYS A 203 -3.57 -11.26 5.82
CA CYS A 203 -4.82 -11.97 5.57
C CYS A 203 -5.08 -12.15 4.07
N VAL A 204 -5.97 -13.09 3.75
CA VAL A 204 -6.61 -13.22 2.43
C VAL A 204 -8.13 -13.12 2.55
N ALA A 205 -8.79 -12.70 1.48
CA ALA A 205 -10.25 -12.74 1.40
C ALA A 205 -10.74 -14.19 1.32
N CYS A 206 -11.79 -14.51 2.07
CA CYS A 206 -12.44 -15.82 2.01
C CYS A 206 -13.29 -15.93 0.73
N PRO A 207 -12.94 -16.79 -0.25
CA PRO A 207 -13.65 -16.88 -1.53
C PRO A 207 -15.15 -17.21 -1.36
N TYR A 208 -15.51 -18.10 -0.43
CA TYR A 208 -16.91 -18.50 -0.21
C TYR A 208 -17.80 -17.44 0.46
N CYS A 209 -17.19 -16.45 1.13
CA CYS A 209 -17.93 -15.35 1.74
C CYS A 209 -17.97 -14.13 0.83
N HIS A 210 -17.02 -14.02 -0.11
CA HIS A 210 -16.92 -12.91 -1.04
C HIS A 210 -17.89 -13.02 -2.23
N GLN A 211 -18.16 -14.25 -2.69
CA GLN A 211 -19.01 -14.54 -3.86
C GLN A 211 -20.46 -14.04 -3.79
N GLN A 212 -21.01 -13.69 -2.61
CA GLN A 212 -22.36 -13.13 -2.52
C GLN A 212 -22.45 -11.65 -2.94
N THR A 213 -21.34 -11.04 -3.38
CA THR A 213 -21.28 -9.64 -3.82
C THR A 213 -20.79 -9.47 -5.27
N GLU A 214 -20.63 -10.57 -6.01
CA GLU A 214 -19.99 -10.59 -7.34
C GLU A 214 -20.96 -10.54 -8.52
N GLU A 215 -22.25 -10.24 -8.31
CA GLU A 215 -23.01 -9.59 -9.38
C GLU A 215 -22.49 -8.16 -9.52
N VAL A 216 -21.59 -8.00 -10.49
CA VAL A 216 -20.82 -6.78 -10.76
C VAL A 216 -21.73 -5.55 -10.75
N GLY A 217 -21.58 -4.71 -9.72
CA GLY A 217 -22.32 -3.45 -9.58
C GLY A 217 -23.46 -3.45 -8.57
N GLN A 218 -23.79 -4.57 -7.93
CA GLN A 218 -24.80 -4.56 -6.87
C GLN A 218 -24.25 -4.03 -5.55
N ALA A 219 -25.01 -3.11 -4.95
CA ALA A 219 -24.76 -2.61 -3.62
C ALA A 219 -24.93 -3.73 -2.58
N CYS A 220 -24.05 -3.79 -1.58
CA CYS A 220 -24.20 -4.72 -0.47
C CYS A 220 -25.57 -4.55 0.19
N SER A 221 -26.36 -5.62 0.25
CA SER A 221 -27.75 -5.57 0.75
C SER A 221 -27.88 -5.00 2.17
N SER A 222 -26.85 -5.18 3.01
CA SER A 222 -26.86 -4.69 4.40
C SER A 222 -26.31 -3.28 4.58
N HIS A 223 -25.57 -2.74 3.60
CA HIS A 223 -24.85 -1.46 3.77
C HIS A 223 -25.02 -0.48 2.60
N GLY A 224 -25.69 -0.88 1.51
CA GLY A 224 -25.96 -0.03 0.36
C GLY A 224 -24.74 0.38 -0.48
N THR A 225 -23.54 -0.09 -0.15
CA THR A 225 -22.30 0.29 -0.85
C THR A 225 -21.84 -0.78 -1.83
N ILE A 226 -21.46 -0.36 -3.03
CA ILE A 226 -20.75 -1.20 -4.01
C ILE A 226 -19.36 -1.54 -3.44
N SER A 227 -18.94 -2.81 -3.53
CA SER A 227 -17.66 -3.30 -2.97
C SER A 227 -17.53 -3.06 -1.45
N CYS A 228 -18.55 -3.46 -0.69
CA CYS A 228 -18.58 -3.32 0.77
C CYS A 228 -17.41 -4.04 1.45
N THR A 229 -16.70 -3.31 2.30
CA THR A 229 -15.56 -3.80 3.09
C THR A 229 -15.89 -3.95 4.57
N HIS A 230 -17.17 -3.83 4.94
CA HIS A 230 -17.63 -3.97 6.32
C HIS A 230 -17.32 -5.39 6.83
N GLU A 231 -16.90 -5.54 8.08
CA GLU A 231 -16.46 -6.83 8.65
C GLU A 231 -17.47 -7.96 8.50
N LYS A 232 -18.77 -7.66 8.56
CA LYS A 232 -19.85 -8.64 8.40
C LYS A 232 -19.94 -9.17 6.97
N CYS A 233 -19.55 -8.38 5.99
CA CYS A 233 -19.64 -8.68 4.56
C CYS A 233 -18.30 -9.13 3.97
N PHE A 234 -17.19 -8.54 4.43
CA PHE A 234 -15.85 -8.79 3.94
C PHE A 234 -15.05 -9.61 4.93
N HIS A 235 -15.00 -10.92 4.68
CA HIS A 235 -14.41 -11.89 5.57
C HIS A 235 -12.95 -12.15 5.23
N LEU A 236 -12.05 -11.64 6.06
CA LEU A 236 -10.61 -11.86 5.97
C LEU A 236 -10.18 -13.03 6.85
N ARG A 237 -9.24 -13.84 6.36
CA ARG A 237 -8.63 -14.95 7.09
C ARG A 237 -7.13 -14.69 7.22
N GLU A 238 -6.65 -14.75 8.45
CA GLU A 238 -5.23 -14.66 8.77
C GLU A 238 -4.46 -15.80 8.11
N ILE A 239 -3.36 -15.46 7.45
CA ILE A 239 -2.42 -16.39 6.87
C ILE A 239 -1.48 -16.83 8.00
N LYS A 240 -1.53 -18.12 8.34
CA LYS A 240 -0.59 -18.75 9.27
C LYS A 240 0.18 -19.83 8.51
N GLN A 241 1.49 -19.90 8.72
CA GLN A 241 2.30 -20.98 8.17
C GLN A 241 1.79 -22.32 8.69
N ASP A 242 1.75 -23.31 7.79
CA ASP A 242 1.39 -24.69 8.09
C ASP A 242 -0.02 -24.91 8.68
N GLN A 243 -0.92 -23.93 8.55
CA GLN A 243 -2.31 -24.06 8.97
C GLN A 243 -3.25 -23.95 7.77
N GLN A 244 -4.19 -24.88 7.69
CA GLN A 244 -5.25 -24.82 6.70
C GLN A 244 -6.17 -23.64 6.97
N LEU A 245 -6.46 -22.87 5.93
CA LEU A 245 -7.48 -21.83 5.98
C LEU A 245 -8.86 -22.51 5.96
N ILE A 246 -9.56 -22.53 7.09
CA ILE A 246 -10.95 -23.06 7.18
C ILE A 246 -11.89 -21.86 7.28
N CYS A 247 -13.11 -21.86 6.73
CA CYS A 247 -14.10 -20.82 7.00
C CYS A 247 -15.09 -21.26 8.08
N LYS A 248 -15.24 -20.49 9.17
CA LYS A 248 -16.20 -20.80 10.25
C LYS A 248 -17.52 -20.02 10.17
N ARG A 249 -17.67 -19.11 9.21
CA ARG A 249 -18.89 -18.26 9.08
C ARG A 249 -20.06 -18.98 8.40
N LYS A 250 -19.75 -20.00 7.61
CA LYS A 250 -20.75 -20.90 7.03
C LYS A 250 -20.34 -22.31 7.45
N PRO A 251 -21.29 -23.20 7.79
CA PRO A 251 -21.01 -24.62 7.96
C PRO A 251 -20.56 -25.17 6.61
N CYS A 252 -19.25 -25.16 6.40
CA CYS A 252 -18.59 -25.62 5.21
C CYS A 252 -17.28 -26.22 5.71
N ASP A 253 -17.25 -27.55 5.83
CA ASP A 253 -16.08 -28.31 6.28
C ASP A 253 -14.97 -28.36 5.21
N LYS A 254 -15.06 -27.48 4.19
CA LYS A 254 -14.08 -27.41 3.10
C LYS A 254 -12.94 -26.48 3.47
N VAL A 255 -11.73 -26.98 3.26
CA VAL A 255 -10.51 -26.18 3.26
C VAL A 255 -10.62 -25.11 2.18
N LEU A 256 -10.35 -23.86 2.54
CA LEU A 256 -10.34 -22.73 1.63
C LEU A 256 -9.16 -22.87 0.66
N THR A 257 -9.46 -23.12 -0.60
CA THR A 257 -8.48 -23.04 -1.68
C THR A 257 -8.42 -21.60 -2.18
N VAL A 258 -7.38 -20.86 -1.80
CA VAL A 258 -7.10 -19.52 -2.32
C VAL A 258 -6.00 -19.63 -3.37
N HIS A 259 -6.38 -19.50 -4.64
CA HIS A 259 -5.43 -19.58 -5.75
C HIS A 259 -4.36 -18.48 -5.62
N GLY A 260 -3.08 -18.82 -5.79
CA GLY A 260 -1.97 -17.87 -5.68
C GLY A 260 -1.46 -17.61 -4.25
N LEU A 261 -2.11 -18.15 -3.21
CA LEU A 261 -1.67 -17.98 -1.80
C LEU A 261 -0.24 -18.49 -1.56
N GLY A 262 0.10 -19.66 -2.11
CA GLY A 262 1.42 -20.28 -1.92
C GLY A 262 2.59 -19.40 -2.36
N LYS A 263 2.35 -18.43 -3.25
CA LYS A 263 3.39 -17.49 -3.72
C LYS A 263 3.85 -16.52 -2.64
N TRP A 264 2.99 -16.19 -1.67
CA TRP A 264 3.35 -15.36 -0.52
C TRP A 264 4.13 -16.13 0.56
N LEU A 265 4.11 -17.46 0.51
CA LEU A 265 4.64 -18.33 1.56
C LEU A 265 5.98 -19.00 1.22
N LEU A 266 6.41 -18.94 -0.05
CA LEU A 266 7.44 -19.81 -0.63
C LEU A 266 8.84 -19.70 0.01
N LYS A 267 9.20 -18.57 0.62
CA LYS A 267 10.51 -18.36 1.29
C LYS A 267 10.42 -18.19 2.81
N ARG A 268 9.20 -18.10 3.33
CA ARG A 268 8.92 -17.93 4.77
C ARG A 268 9.33 -19.19 5.57
N THR A 269 9.49 -20.32 4.89
CA THR A 269 9.99 -21.61 5.38
C THR A 269 11.52 -21.67 5.57
N SER A 270 12.29 -20.71 5.03
CA SER A 270 13.76 -20.75 5.07
C SER A 270 14.40 -19.84 6.12
N GLN A 271 13.61 -19.07 6.89
CA GLN A 271 14.14 -18.28 8.00
C GLN A 271 14.21 -19.12 9.28
N VAL A 272 15.44 -19.55 9.54
CA VAL A 272 16.05 -20.00 10.80
C VAL A 272 15.20 -19.68 12.04
N ARG A 273 14.88 -20.73 12.80
CA ARG A 273 14.53 -20.64 14.22
C ARG A 273 15.61 -19.81 14.94
N PHE A 274 15.32 -18.55 15.24
CA PHE A 274 15.94 -17.93 16.39
C PHE A 274 15.24 -18.53 17.63
N MET A 275 15.83 -19.61 18.14
CA MET A 275 15.63 -19.97 19.54
C MET A 275 16.33 -18.89 20.37
N PHE A 276 15.58 -18.41 21.37
CA PHE A 276 15.97 -17.45 22.40
C PHE A 276 17.39 -17.62 22.93
#